data_AF-A0A6L8DSR1-F1
#
_entry.id   AF-A0A6L8DSR1-F1
#
_cell.length_a   1.000
_cell.length_b   1.000
_cell.length_c   1.000
_cell.angle_alpha   90.00
_cell.angle_beta   90.00
_cell.angle_gamma   90.00
#
_symmetry.space_group_name_H-M   'P 1'
#
loop_
_entity.id
_entity.type
_entity.pdbx_description
1 polymer ?
#
loop_
_entity_poly.entity_id
_entity_poly.type
_entity_poly.pdbx_seq_one_letter_code
_entity_poly.pdbx_strand_id
1 'polypeptide(L)'
;MVTLGALATVAIQVDRFSADPPAVDAPALPRGDTLQRPAPPAAGPRPGQPVMAGPGWRVVSVNSVSGVLMMIVETERLDDMTEIAREAVTPAAAQLLEALVYFHRPGASDAVGRVQWTPDGGYRPLRFGE
;
A
#
# COMPACT_ATOMS: atom_id res chain seq x y z
N MET A 1 23.81 -21.54 -22.38
CA MET A 1 22.98 -20.38 -22.77
C MET A 1 22.19 -19.98 -21.52
N VAL A 2 22.63 -18.95 -20.80
CA VAL A 2 22.05 -18.53 -19.52
C VAL A 2 21.47 -17.15 -19.73
N THR A 3 20.14 -17.04 -19.73
CA THR A 3 19.46 -15.75 -19.88
C THR A 3 19.39 -15.09 -18.51
N LEU A 4 20.23 -14.06 -18.28
CA LEU A 4 20.11 -13.20 -17.11
C LEU A 4 18.77 -12.45 -17.17
N GLY A 5 17.91 -12.69 -16.19
CA GLY A 5 16.70 -11.89 -15.97
C GLY A 5 17.07 -10.48 -15.53
N ALA A 6 16.53 -9.48 -16.23
CA ALA A 6 16.75 -8.07 -15.93
C ALA A 6 16.16 -7.72 -14.55
N LEU A 7 17.00 -7.27 -13.63
CA LEU A 7 16.58 -6.61 -12.39
C LEU A 7 15.99 -5.25 -12.77
N ALA A 8 14.67 -5.14 -12.75
CA ALA A 8 14.00 -3.86 -12.87
C ALA A 8 14.13 -3.12 -11.53
N THR A 9 15.12 -2.23 -11.41
CA THR A 9 15.23 -1.32 -10.28
C THR A 9 14.10 -0.29 -10.38
N VAL A 10 13.02 -0.50 -9.63
CA VAL A 10 11.96 0.50 -9.46
C VAL A 10 12.48 1.57 -8.49
N ALA A 11 12.84 2.73 -9.03
CA ALA A 11 13.16 3.90 -8.23
C ALA A 11 11.87 4.41 -7.59
N ILE A 12 11.73 4.23 -6.28
CA ILE A 12 10.66 4.87 -5.51
C ILE A 12 11.01 6.36 -5.43
N GLN A 13 10.32 7.18 -6.22
CA GLN A 13 10.38 8.64 -6.05
C GLN A 13 9.60 9.01 -4.78
N VAL A 14 10.32 9.09 -3.67
CA VAL A 14 9.81 9.58 -2.38
C VAL A 14 9.58 11.11 -2.40
N ASP A 15 9.94 11.80 -3.49
CA ASP A 15 10.05 13.27 -3.53
C ASP A 15 8.74 14.05 -3.78
N ARG A 16 7.58 13.39 -3.92
CA ARG A 16 6.30 14.09 -4.18
C ARG A 16 5.34 14.05 -2.99
N PHE A 17 5.86 14.33 -1.80
CA PHE A 17 5.04 14.75 -0.67
C PHE A 17 4.67 16.23 -0.86
N SER A 18 3.46 16.49 -1.36
CA SER A 18 2.91 17.86 -1.39
C SER A 18 2.63 18.30 0.05
N ALA A 19 3.55 19.07 0.63
CA ALA A 19 3.41 19.69 1.95
C ALA A 19 2.71 21.06 1.87
N ASP A 20 1.65 21.17 1.06
CA ASP A 20 0.83 22.37 1.00
C ASP A 20 -0.63 22.00 1.29
N PRO A 21 -1.18 22.37 2.47
CA PRO A 21 -2.61 22.21 2.69
C PRO A 21 -3.34 23.17 1.75
N PRO A 22 -4.38 22.74 0.99
CA PRO A 22 -5.20 23.70 0.29
C PRO A 22 -5.81 24.65 1.33
N ALA A 23 -5.55 25.94 1.19
CA ALA A 23 -6.22 26.99 1.97
C ALA A 23 -7.71 26.95 1.63
N VAL A 24 -8.46 26.13 2.38
CA VAL A 24 -9.91 26.10 2.34
C VAL A 24 -10.41 27.12 3.35
N ASP A 25 -10.90 28.25 2.85
CA ASP A 25 -11.78 29.13 3.61
C ASP A 25 -13.05 28.31 3.92
N ALA A 26 -13.08 27.69 5.10
CA ALA A 26 -14.18 26.85 5.54
C ALA A 26 -15.26 27.72 6.21
N PRO A 27 -16.45 27.91 5.60
CA PRO A 27 -17.57 28.42 6.36
C PRO A 27 -18.01 27.38 7.40
N ALA A 28 -18.33 27.82 8.61
CA ALA A 28 -18.75 26.96 9.71
C ALA A 28 -19.99 26.13 9.33
N LEU A 29 -19.87 24.80 9.38
CA LEU A 29 -20.95 23.87 9.04
C LEU A 29 -21.99 23.77 10.18
N PRO A 30 -23.31 23.85 9.90
CA PRO A 30 -24.34 23.55 10.87
C PRO A 30 -24.33 22.05 11.23
N ARG A 31 -24.45 21.73 12.52
CA ARG A 31 -24.65 20.36 12.99
C ARG A 31 -26.09 19.94 12.73
N GLY A 32 -26.29 18.92 11.90
CA GLY A 32 -27.58 18.25 11.78
C GLY A 32 -27.71 17.41 10.51
N ASP A 33 -28.15 16.17 10.70
CA ASP A 33 -28.68 15.22 9.72
C ASP A 33 -27.69 14.35 8.91
N THR A 34 -27.56 13.13 9.45
CA THR A 34 -27.21 11.87 8.78
C THR A 34 -25.93 11.88 7.94
N LEU A 35 -24.82 11.48 8.58
CA LEU A 35 -23.61 11.04 7.89
C LEU A 35 -23.91 9.76 7.09
N GLN A 36 -24.57 9.90 5.93
CA GLN A 36 -24.40 8.97 4.82
C GLN A 36 -22.89 8.96 4.54
N ARG A 37 -22.19 7.96 5.10
CA ARG A 37 -20.82 7.68 4.70
C ARG A 37 -20.89 7.40 3.19
N PRO A 38 -20.28 8.23 2.33
CA PRO A 38 -20.18 7.90 0.92
C PRO A 38 -19.56 6.51 0.84
N ALA A 39 -20.13 5.61 0.04
CA ALA A 39 -19.46 4.36 -0.27
C ALA A 39 -18.02 4.71 -0.68
N PRO A 40 -16.99 4.03 -0.14
CA PRO A 40 -15.63 4.32 -0.54
C PRO A 40 -15.58 4.26 -2.07
N PRO A 41 -15.01 5.26 -2.76
CA PRO A 41 -14.92 5.21 -4.21
C PRO A 41 -14.28 3.88 -4.55
N ALA A 42 -14.96 3.06 -5.38
CA ALA A 42 -14.38 1.84 -5.89
C ALA A 42 -13.07 2.23 -6.56
N ALA A 43 -11.96 1.95 -5.88
CA ALA A 43 -10.63 2.36 -6.28
C ALA A 43 -10.19 1.44 -7.41
N GLY A 44 -10.82 1.60 -8.58
CA GLY A 44 -10.20 1.19 -9.83
C GLY A 44 -8.85 1.90 -9.97
N PRO A 45 -7.85 1.28 -10.61
CA PRO A 45 -6.56 1.92 -10.84
C PRO A 45 -6.78 3.27 -11.53
N ARG A 46 -6.35 4.37 -10.91
CA ARG A 46 -6.37 5.69 -11.56
C ARG A 46 -5.34 5.66 -12.71
N PRO A 47 -5.72 6.03 -13.95
CA PRO A 47 -4.78 6.08 -15.06
C PRO A 47 -3.63 7.04 -14.72
N GLY A 48 -2.39 6.54 -14.76
CA GLY A 48 -1.17 7.34 -14.57
C GLY A 48 -0.46 7.24 -13.22
N GLN A 49 -0.93 6.42 -12.27
CA GLN A 49 -0.10 6.07 -11.11
C GLN A 49 0.91 4.99 -11.49
N PRO A 50 2.20 5.12 -11.12
CA PRO A 50 3.16 4.03 -11.24
C PRO A 50 2.62 2.83 -10.49
N VAL A 51 2.28 1.76 -11.22
CA VAL A 51 1.81 0.53 -10.59
C VAL A 51 3.06 -0.15 -10.06
N MET A 52 3.33 -0.02 -8.75
CA MET A 52 4.20 -0.98 -8.08
C MET A 52 3.53 -2.35 -8.20
N ALA A 53 4.05 -3.21 -9.06
CA ALA A 53 3.50 -4.52 -9.34
C ALA A 53 4.62 -5.47 -9.77
N GLY A 54 4.41 -6.74 -9.50
CA GLY A 54 5.22 -7.85 -9.99
C GLY A 54 4.33 -8.94 -10.56
N PRO A 55 4.91 -10.06 -11.02
CA PRO A 55 4.13 -11.17 -11.57
C PRO A 55 3.09 -11.70 -10.57
N GLY A 56 1.80 -11.52 -10.89
CA GLY A 56 0.68 -12.04 -10.10
C GLY A 56 0.30 -11.21 -8.86
N TRP A 57 0.83 -10.00 -8.70
CA TRP A 57 0.44 -9.10 -7.62
C TRP A 57 0.53 -7.63 -8.04
N ARG A 58 -0.29 -6.78 -7.43
CA ARG A 58 -0.25 -5.33 -7.67
C ARG A 58 -0.55 -4.54 -6.41
N VAL A 59 0.08 -3.39 -6.27
CA VAL A 59 -0.31 -2.38 -5.27
C VAL A 59 -1.52 -1.62 -5.78
N VAL A 60 -2.58 -1.57 -4.97
CA VAL A 60 -3.81 -0.82 -5.27
C VAL A 60 -3.98 0.43 -4.41
N SER A 61 -3.26 0.52 -3.30
CA SER A 61 -3.23 1.72 -2.45
C SER A 61 -1.91 1.83 -1.70
N VAL A 62 -1.42 3.07 -1.56
CA VAL A 62 -0.26 3.42 -0.75
C VAL A 62 -0.57 4.69 0.03
N ASN A 63 -0.28 4.67 1.32
CA ASN A 63 -0.33 5.85 2.19
C ASN A 63 0.92 5.84 3.08
N SER A 64 1.46 7.02 3.41
CA SER A 64 2.56 7.15 4.35
C SER A 64 2.34 8.34 5.25
N VAL A 65 2.53 8.14 6.56
CA VAL A 65 2.41 9.20 7.57
C VAL A 65 3.52 9.02 8.58
N SER A 66 4.31 10.07 8.81
CA SER A 66 5.35 10.12 9.83
C SER A 66 6.31 8.91 9.84
N GLY A 67 6.72 8.45 8.66
CA GLY A 67 7.65 7.31 8.52
C GLY A 67 7.00 5.93 8.61
N VAL A 68 5.67 5.84 8.72
CA VAL A 68 4.91 4.59 8.65
C VAL A 68 4.29 4.45 7.27
N LEU A 69 4.64 3.38 6.55
CA LEU A 69 4.07 3.03 5.25
C LEU A 69 2.88 2.08 5.43
N MET A 70 1.75 2.38 4.80
CA MET A 70 0.62 1.47 4.64
C MET A 70 0.39 1.18 3.16
N MET A 71 0.29 -0.10 2.82
CA MET A 71 0.12 -0.56 1.45
C MET A 71 -1.00 -1.59 1.38
N ILE A 72 -1.82 -1.52 0.34
CA ILE A 72 -2.79 -2.56 0.00
C ILE A 72 -2.32 -3.22 -1.30
N VAL A 73 -2.15 -4.54 -1.23
CA VAL A 73 -1.75 -5.40 -2.33
C VAL A 73 -2.88 -6.36 -2.67
N GLU A 74 -3.19 -6.46 -3.96
CA GLU A 74 -4.04 -7.53 -4.48
C GLU A 74 -3.17 -8.64 -5.08
N THR A 75 -3.45 -9.89 -4.69
CA THR A 75 -2.78 -11.07 -5.25
C THR A 75 -3.58 -12.34 -5.01
N GLU A 76 -3.47 -13.30 -5.93
CA GLU A 76 -3.91 -14.69 -5.71
C GLU A 76 -2.84 -15.52 -4.97
N ARG A 77 -1.60 -15.02 -4.89
CA ARG A 77 -0.44 -15.71 -4.34
C ARG A 77 -0.29 -15.44 -2.84
N LEU A 78 -1.32 -15.80 -2.07
CA LEU A 78 -1.35 -15.50 -0.62
C LEU A 78 -0.25 -16.22 0.18
N ASP A 79 0.28 -17.32 -0.33
CA ASP A 79 1.39 -18.02 0.31
C ASP A 79 2.72 -17.28 0.18
N ASP A 80 2.81 -16.33 -0.77
CA ASP A 80 4.00 -15.53 -1.05
C ASP A 80 3.96 -14.14 -0.40
N MET A 81 3.01 -13.88 0.51
CA MET A 81 2.82 -12.54 1.12
C MET A 81 4.11 -11.93 1.67
N THR A 82 4.94 -12.71 2.37
CA THR A 82 6.19 -12.20 2.94
C THR A 82 7.20 -11.81 1.86
N GLU A 83 7.31 -12.59 0.78
CA GLU A 83 8.21 -12.27 -0.33
C GLU A 83 7.72 -11.06 -1.12
N ILE A 84 6.42 -10.96 -1.38
CA ILE A 84 5.81 -9.79 -2.02
C ILE A 84 6.02 -8.53 -1.17
N ALA A 85 5.82 -8.62 0.15
CA ALA A 85 6.07 -7.50 1.04
C ALA A 85 7.56 -7.09 1.05
N ARG A 86 8.47 -8.07 1.00
CA ARG A 86 9.91 -7.80 0.92
C ARG A 86 10.27 -7.08 -0.37
N GLU A 87 9.76 -7.54 -1.50
CA GLU A 87 9.95 -6.90 -2.81
C GLU A 87 9.44 -5.46 -2.80
N ALA A 88 8.25 -5.23 -2.23
CA ALA A 88 7.62 -3.91 -2.21
C ALA A 88 8.26 -2.92 -1.21
N VAL A 89 8.69 -3.38 -0.03
CA VAL A 89 9.13 -2.49 1.07
C VAL A 89 10.64 -2.26 1.07
N THR A 90 11.45 -3.26 0.73
CA THR A 90 12.92 -3.19 0.83
C THR A 90 13.53 -1.94 0.18
N PRO A 91 13.06 -1.46 -1.00
CA PRO A 91 13.65 -0.29 -1.62
C PRO A 91 13.45 1.02 -0.82
N ALA A 92 12.44 1.10 0.05
CA ALA A 92 12.18 2.25 0.92
C ALA A 92 12.52 2.00 2.39
N ALA A 93 12.89 0.78 2.77
CA ALA A 93 13.01 0.35 4.18
C ALA A 93 13.92 1.26 5.03
N ALA A 94 15.01 1.78 4.46
CA ALA A 94 15.95 2.65 5.19
C ALA A 94 15.33 3.97 5.70
N GLN A 95 14.18 4.38 5.17
CA GLN A 95 13.50 5.65 5.51
C GLN A 95 12.23 5.42 6.36
N LEU A 96 11.91 4.16 6.67
CA LEU A 96 10.67 3.79 7.33
C LEU A 96 10.92 3.39 8.77
N LEU A 97 10.05 3.84 9.67
CA LEU A 97 9.94 3.33 11.03
C LEU A 97 9.16 2.00 11.05
N GLU A 98 8.20 1.86 10.13
CA GLU A 98 7.34 0.68 10.02
C GLU A 98 6.70 0.61 8.63
N ALA A 99 6.39 -0.60 8.18
CA ALA A 99 5.52 -0.83 7.03
C ALA A 99 4.44 -1.87 7.34
N LEU A 100 3.21 -1.58 6.92
CA LEU A 100 2.04 -2.45 7.01
C LEU A 100 1.52 -2.76 5.61
N VAL A 101 1.72 -3.99 5.15
CA VAL A 101 1.26 -4.45 3.84
C VAL A 101 0.06 -5.36 4.01
N TYR A 102 -1.12 -4.90 3.64
CA TYR A 102 -2.37 -5.65 3.67
C TYR A 102 -2.58 -6.38 2.34
N PHE A 103 -2.96 -7.65 2.42
CA PHE A 103 -3.17 -8.49 1.25
C PHE A 103 -4.65 -8.81 1.07
N HIS A 104 -5.14 -8.56 -0.14
CA HIS A 104 -6.49 -8.84 -0.58
C HIS A 104 -6.44 -9.83 -1.75
N ARG A 105 -7.48 -10.64 -1.88
CA ARG A 105 -7.74 -11.28 -3.17
C ARG A 105 -8.24 -10.21 -4.17
N PRO A 106 -7.93 -10.34 -5.46
CA PRO A 106 -8.46 -9.43 -6.49
C PRO A 106 -9.97 -9.24 -6.38
N GLY A 107 -10.40 -7.98 -6.21
CA GLY A 107 -11.83 -7.64 -6.10
C GLY A 107 -12.48 -7.91 -4.74
N ALA A 108 -11.73 -8.39 -3.75
CA ALA A 108 -12.23 -8.57 -2.39
C ALA A 108 -12.15 -7.27 -1.58
N SER A 109 -13.20 -6.96 -0.83
CA SER A 109 -13.23 -5.81 0.08
C SER A 109 -12.36 -5.98 1.31
N ASP A 110 -12.19 -7.22 1.76
CA ASP A 110 -11.53 -7.53 3.03
C ASP A 110 -10.13 -8.10 2.82
N ALA A 111 -9.22 -7.71 3.71
CA ALA A 111 -7.89 -8.28 3.76
C ALA A 111 -7.98 -9.72 4.26
N VAL A 112 -7.18 -10.60 3.67
CA VAL A 112 -7.00 -12.01 4.10
C VAL A 112 -5.75 -12.19 4.96
N GLY A 113 -4.89 -11.17 5.00
CA GLY A 113 -3.71 -11.15 5.85
C GLY A 113 -2.95 -9.83 5.77
N ARG A 114 -1.91 -9.72 6.59
CA ARG A 114 -0.99 -8.59 6.63
C ARG A 114 0.44 -9.09 6.82
N VAL A 115 1.39 -8.38 6.25
CA VAL A 115 2.80 -8.44 6.67
C VAL A 115 3.16 -7.11 7.31
N GLN A 116 3.68 -7.18 8.53
CA GLN A 116 4.29 -6.03 9.20
C GLN A 116 5.80 -6.12 9.05
N TRP A 117 6.43 -5.01 8.71
CA TRP A 117 7.88 -4.87 8.73
C TRP A 117 8.28 -3.78 9.71
N THR A 118 9.29 -4.07 10.53
CA THR A 118 9.99 -3.07 11.34
C THR A 118 11.50 -3.33 11.24
N PRO A 119 12.36 -2.31 11.50
CA PRO A 119 13.81 -2.47 11.45
C PRO A 119 14.33 -3.64 12.31
N ASP A 120 13.83 -3.77 13.54
CA ASP A 120 14.26 -4.80 14.50
C ASP A 120 13.49 -6.12 14.36
N GLY A 121 12.24 -6.05 13.90
CA GLY A 121 11.33 -7.19 13.85
C GLY A 121 11.37 -7.97 12.55
N GLY A 122 11.95 -7.39 11.49
CA GLY A 122 11.90 -7.92 10.14
C GLY A 122 10.47 -8.06 9.63
N TYR A 123 10.25 -8.95 8.66
CA TYR A 123 8.94 -9.20 8.07
C TYR A 123 8.17 -10.25 8.88
N ARG A 124 7.02 -9.89 9.42
CA ARG A 124 6.14 -10.76 10.21
C ARG A 124 4.77 -10.89 9.55
N PRO A 125 4.43 -12.07 9.01
CA PRO A 125 3.10 -12.31 8.45
C PRO A 125 2.08 -12.57 9.55
N LEU A 126 0.83 -12.20 9.26
CA LEU A 126 -0.37 -12.52 10.02
C LEU A 126 -1.48 -12.85 9.03
N ARG A 127 -2.10 -14.02 9.17
CA ARG A 127 -3.32 -14.39 8.43
C ARG A 127 -4.55 -13.96 9.23
N PHE A 128 -5.61 -13.58 8.53
CA PHE A 128 -6.89 -13.26 9.16
C PHE A 128 -7.86 -14.41 8.95
N GLY A 129 -8.62 -14.76 10.00
CA GLY A 129 -9.65 -15.79 9.94
C GLY A 129 -9.19 -17.23 10.15
N GLU A 130 -8.09 -17.45 10.89
CA GLU A 130 -7.78 -18.77 11.48
C GLU A 130 -8.64 -19.05 12.71
#